data_AF-A0A367RR95-F1
#
_entry.id   AF-A0A367RR95-F1
#
_cell.length_a   1.000
_cell.length_b   1.000
_cell.length_c   1.000
_cell.angle_alpha   90.00
_cell.angle_beta   90.00
_cell.angle_gamma   90.00
#
_symmetry.space_group_name_H-M   'P 1'
#
loop_
_entity.id
_entity.type
_entity.pdbx_description
1 polymer ?
#
loop_
_entity_poly.entity_id
_entity_poly.type
_entity_poly.pdbx_seq_one_letter_code
_entity_poly.pdbx_strand_id
1 'polypeptide(L)' 'ATEQELQSLFNTLDSDRDGKVSINELFFSPGLSAVISAVTGVSSPQELLATHGDKDGSITFEQLKRVVQENGNLS' A
#
# COMPACT_ATOMS: atom_id res chain seq x y z
N ALA A 1 -3.58 9.39 -8.34
CA ALA A 1 -2.16 8.97 -8.49
C ALA A 1 -2.03 8.28 -9.84
N THR A 2 -0.94 8.51 -10.54
CA THR A 2 -0.57 7.70 -11.71
C THR A 2 -0.05 6.34 -11.24
N GLU A 3 -0.06 5.33 -12.12
CA GLU A 3 0.53 4.02 -11.81
C GLU A 3 2.02 4.14 -11.45
N GLN A 4 2.75 5.09 -12.05
CA GLN A 4 4.16 5.36 -11.76
C GLN A 4 4.38 5.94 -10.36
N GLU A 5 3.51 6.87 -9.92
CA GLU A 5 3.54 7.40 -8.55
C GLU A 5 3.24 6.32 -7.53
N LEU A 6 2.26 5.46 -7.81
CA LEU A 6 1.90 4.34 -6.94
C LEU A 6 3.03 3.30 -6.85
N GLN A 7 3.67 2.98 -7.98
CA GLN A 7 4.83 2.08 -8.02
C GLN A 7 6.01 2.67 -7.23
N SER A 8 6.24 3.98 -7.34
CA SER A 8 7.33 4.65 -6.60
C SER A 8 7.08 4.63 -5.10
N LEU A 9 5.83 4.88 -4.67
CA LEU A 9 5.42 4.74 -3.27
C LEU A 9 5.63 3.31 -2.77
N PHE A 10 5.18 2.31 -3.54
CA PHE A 10 5.34 0.89 -3.21
C PHE A 10 6.81 0.53 -3.03
N ASN A 11 7.66 0.87 -4.00
CA ASN A 11 9.11 0.57 -3.94
C ASN A 11 9.83 1.27 -2.78
N THR A 12 9.27 2.37 -2.26
CA THR A 12 9.84 3.06 -1.10
C THR A 12 9.40 2.40 0.20
N LEU A 13 8.20 1.81 0.23
CA LEU A 13 7.69 1.05 1.36
C LEU A 13 8.29 -0.35 1.46
N ASP A 14 8.43 -1.06 0.33
CA ASP A 14 9.07 -2.37 0.20
C ASP A 14 10.59 -2.24 0.40
N SER A 15 10.97 -2.13 1.66
CA SER A 15 12.31 -1.78 2.13
C SER A 15 13.27 -2.97 2.06
N ASP A 16 12.76 -4.17 2.30
CA ASP A 16 13.54 -5.41 2.22
C ASP A 16 13.53 -6.03 0.82
N ARG A 17 12.69 -5.51 -0.08
CA ARG A 17 12.59 -5.88 -1.50
C ARG A 17 12.13 -7.32 -1.71
N ASP A 18 11.24 -7.79 -0.84
CA ASP A 18 10.61 -9.10 -0.97
C ASP A 18 9.44 -9.11 -1.99
N GLY A 19 9.08 -7.93 -2.51
CA GLY A 19 8.01 -7.74 -3.48
C GLY A 19 6.64 -7.51 -2.84
N LYS A 20 6.60 -7.24 -1.55
CA LYS A 20 5.39 -6.97 -0.77
C LYS A 20 5.62 -5.79 0.18
N VAL A 21 4.52 -5.28 0.72
CA VAL A 21 4.57 -4.32 1.83
C VAL A 21 3.91 -4.94 3.04
N SER A 22 4.68 -5.09 4.11
CA SER A 22 4.28 -5.67 5.38
C SER A 22 3.81 -4.60 6.38
N ILE A 23 3.19 -5.04 7.47
CA ILE A 23 2.82 -4.15 8.57
C ILE A 23 4.04 -3.44 9.20
N ASN A 24 5.18 -4.12 9.24
CA ASN A 24 6.41 -3.56 9.82
C ASN A 24 6.91 -2.39 8.99
N GLU A 25 6.86 -2.51 7.66
CA GLU A 25 7.31 -1.46 6.74
C GLU A 25 6.42 -0.23 6.78
N LEU A 26 5.11 -0.43 6.91
CA LEU A 26 4.15 0.65 7.16
C LEU A 26 4.40 1.32 8.52
N PHE A 27 4.74 0.54 9.55
CA PHE A 27 5.04 1.05 10.88
C PHE A 27 6.32 1.89 10.92
N PHE A 28 7.38 1.45 10.23
CA PHE A 28 8.65 2.19 10.17
C PHE A 28 8.64 3.37 9.18
N SER A 29 7.56 3.53 8.41
CA SER A 29 7.40 4.60 7.41
C SER A 29 6.16 5.48 7.66
N PRO A 30 6.04 6.17 8.81
CA PRO A 30 4.81 6.86 9.21
C PRO A 30 4.34 7.95 8.22
N GLY A 31 5.28 8.65 7.55
CA GLY A 31 4.93 9.62 6.51
C GLY A 31 4.30 8.96 5.27
N LEU A 32 4.82 7.82 4.83
CA LEU A 32 4.31 7.07 3.68
C LEU A 32 3.02 6.31 4.03
N SER A 33 2.88 5.89 5.28
CA SER A 33 1.67 5.29 5.84
C SER A 33 0.44 6.21 5.75
N ALA A 34 0.62 7.51 5.99
CA ALA A 34 -0.44 8.49 5.76
C ALA A 34 -0.79 8.61 4.26
N VAL A 35 0.21 8.64 3.38
CA VAL A 35 0.02 8.72 1.93
C VAL A 35 -0.70 7.47 1.41
N ILE A 36 -0.31 6.27 1.85
CA ILE A 36 -0.94 5.04 1.37
C ILE A 36 -2.41 4.96 1.79
N SER A 37 -2.75 5.41 3.00
CA SER A 37 -4.14 5.49 3.45
C SER A 37 -4.96 6.45 2.59
N ALA A 38 -4.41 7.62 2.26
CA ALA A 38 -5.08 8.61 1.42
C ALA A 38 -5.34 8.09 -0.01
N VAL A 39 -4.39 7.41 -0.65
CA VAL A 39 -4.56 6.91 -2.02
C VAL A 39 -5.46 5.67 -2.08
N THR A 40 -5.46 4.84 -1.03
CA THR A 40 -6.30 3.63 -0.95
C THR A 40 -7.68 3.89 -0.34
N GLY A 41 -7.96 5.10 0.15
CA GLY A 41 -9.27 5.45 0.72
C GLY A 41 -9.61 4.77 2.06
N VAL A 42 -8.70 3.98 2.62
CA VAL A 42 -8.90 3.34 3.94
C VAL A 42 -8.58 4.30 5.07
N SER A 43 -9.11 4.02 6.26
CA SER A 43 -8.89 4.87 7.43
C SER A 43 -7.51 4.67 8.06
N SER A 44 -6.86 3.51 7.80
CA SER A 44 -5.53 3.19 8.32
C SER A 44 -4.81 2.13 7.48
N PRO A 45 -3.46 2.06 7.50
CA PRO A 45 -2.73 1.00 6.82
C PRO A 45 -3.01 -0.39 7.40
N GLN A 46 -3.39 -0.49 8.68
CA GLN A 46 -3.81 -1.75 9.30
C GLN A 46 -5.09 -2.26 8.65
N GLU A 47 -6.04 -1.37 8.36
CA GLU A 47 -7.29 -1.72 7.65
C GLU A 47 -7.00 -2.20 6.22
N LEU A 48 -6.05 -1.56 5.52
CA LEU A 48 -5.59 -2.02 4.20
C LEU A 48 -5.13 -3.48 4.25
N LEU A 49 -4.22 -3.81 5.17
CA LEU A 49 -3.68 -5.17 5.28
C LEU A 49 -4.71 -6.18 5.80
N ALA A 50 -5.58 -5.78 6.73
CA ALA A 50 -6.62 -6.65 7.25
C ALA A 50 -7.69 -7.02 6.19
N THR A 51 -7.95 -6.12 5.25
CA THR A 51 -9.02 -6.27 4.26
C THR A 51 -8.52 -6.82 2.92
N HIS A 52 -7.32 -6.40 2.50
CA HIS A 52 -6.77 -6.69 1.18
C HIS A 52 -5.43 -7.43 1.21
N GLY A 53 -4.84 -7.60 2.40
CA GLY A 53 -3.58 -8.31 2.56
C GLY A 53 -3.72 -9.83 2.40
N ASP A 54 -2.59 -10.45 2.11
CA ASP A 54 -2.43 -11.89 2.09
C ASP A 54 -2.43 -12.47 3.51
N LYS A 55 -2.41 -13.82 3.60
CA LYS A 55 -2.40 -14.56 4.87
C LYS A 55 -1.21 -14.25 5.76
N ASP A 56 -0.13 -13.70 5.22
CA ASP A 56 1.09 -13.31 5.94
C ASP A 56 1.05 -11.85 6.45
N GLY A 57 -0.05 -11.12 6.22
CA GLY A 57 -0.18 -9.73 6.67
C GLY A 57 0.62 -8.75 5.81
N SER A 58 0.77 -9.06 4.53
CA SER A 58 1.43 -8.21 3.53
C SER A 58 0.53 -7.95 2.32
N ILE A 59 0.87 -6.97 1.50
CA ILE A 59 0.16 -6.69 0.25
C ILE A 59 1.15 -6.55 -0.92
N THR A 60 0.84 -7.19 -2.05
CA THR A 60 1.61 -7.03 -3.29
C THR A 60 1.25 -5.74 -4.02
N PHE A 61 2.10 -5.32 -4.95
CA PHE A 61 1.82 -4.15 -5.80
C PHE A 61 0.50 -4.29 -6.58
N GLU A 62 0.21 -5.47 -7.13
CA GLU A 62 -1.01 -5.70 -7.91
C GLU A 62 -2.29 -5.61 -7.05
N GLN A 63 -2.22 -6.08 -5.80
CA GLN A 63 -3.33 -5.90 -4.85
C GLN A 63 -3.49 -4.44 -4.49
N LEU A 64 -2.40 -3.72 -4.16
CA LEU A 64 -2.45 -2.29 -3.86
C LEU A 64 -3.05 -1.50 -5.03
N LYS A 65 -2.60 -1.77 -6.26
CA LYS A 65 -3.12 -1.15 -7.48
C LYS A 65 -4.63 -1.36 -7.63
N ARG A 66 -5.12 -2.58 -7.38
CA ARG A 66 -6.55 -2.89 -7.41
C ARG A 66 -7.34 -2.05 -6.41
N VAL A 67 -6.85 -1.92 -5.17
CA VAL A 67 -7.51 -1.10 -4.14
C VAL A 67 -7.59 0.36 -4.59
N VAL A 68 -6.52 0.92 -5.14
CA VAL A 68 -6.51 2.32 -5.62
C VAL A 68 -7.44 2.51 -6.84
N GLN A 69 -7.54 1.51 -7.72
CA GLN A 69 -8.48 1.51 -8.85
C GLN A 69 -9.95 1.44 -8.40
N GLU A 70 -10.27 0.55 -7.47
CA GLU A 70 -11.62 0.40 -6.90
C GLU A 70 -12.09 1.69 -6.22
N ASN A 71 -11.16 2.46 -5.63
CA ASN A 71 -11.42 3.76 -5.04
C ASN A 71 -11.48 4.92 -6.05
N GLY A 72 -11.27 4.67 -7.35
CA GLY A 72 -11.27 5.72 -8.38
C GLY A 72 -10.11 6.71 -8.28
N ASN A 73 -9.07 6.39 -7.51
CA ASN A 73 -7.91 7.24 -7.25
C ASN A 73 -6.74 6.97 -8.21
N LEU A 74 -6.87 5.99 -9.12
CA LEU A 74 -5.89 5.73 -10.16
C LEU A 74 -6.32 6.39 -11.48
N SER A 75 -5.46 7.24 -12.03
CA SER A 75 -5.69 8.03 -13.27
C SER A 75 -4.78 7.61 -14.40
#